data_AF-A0A6I3SPR4-F1
#
_entry.id   AF-A0A6I3SPR4-F1
#
_cell.length_a   1.000
_cell.length_b   1.000
_cell.length_c   1.000
_cell.angle_alpha   90.00
_cell.angle_beta   90.00
_cell.angle_gamma   90.00
#
_symmetry.space_group_name_H-M   'P 1'
#
loop_
_entity.id
_entity.type
_entity.pdbx_description
1 polymer ?
#
loop_
_entity_poly.entity_id
_entity_poly.type
_entity_poly.pdbx_seq_one_letter_code
_entity_poly.pdbx_strand_id
1 'polypeptide(L)' 'MAKYRIKTPNVIYNGVTEGVLFQNGEAIVEEERLKNLLVNDYGYTVEEIKEETAEDKKPKTAVK' A
#
# COMPACT_ATOMS: atom_id res chain seq x y z
N MET A 1 -10.35 8.49 -10.54
CA MET A 1 -10.02 8.91 -9.15
C MET A 1 -8.57 8.54 -8.91
N ALA A 2 -7.73 9.44 -8.38
CA ALA A 2 -6.31 9.11 -8.15
C ALA A 2 -6.21 7.97 -7.13
N LYS A 3 -5.42 6.93 -7.44
CA LYS A 3 -5.14 5.83 -6.51
C LYS A 3 -3.72 5.97 -5.98
N TYR A 4 -3.54 5.77 -4.69
CA TYR A 4 -2.26 5.87 -4.02
C TYR A 4 -1.88 4.50 -3.47
N ARG A 5 -0.72 3.99 -3.87
CA ARG A 5 -0.11 2.78 -3.30
C ARG A 5 0.72 3.17 -2.10
N ILE A 6 0.29 2.79 -0.91
CA ILE A 6 1.02 3.00 0.33
C ILE A 6 1.90 1.78 0.59
N LYS A 7 3.18 1.99 0.90
CA LYS A 7 4.10 0.94 1.30
C LYS A 7 4.60 1.20 2.72
N THR A 8 4.40 0.21 3.58
CA THR A 8 4.95 0.20 4.92
C THR A 8 6.44 -0.18 4.88
N PRO A 9 7.25 0.19 5.88
CA PRO A 9 8.63 -0.26 5.98
C PRO A 9 8.75 -1.78 6.17
N ASN A 10 7.69 -2.45 6.63
CA ASN A 10 7.67 -3.90 6.83
C ASN A 10 6.98 -4.61 5.65
N VAL A 11 7.78 -5.13 4.72
CA VAL A 11 7.31 -5.81 3.50
C VAL A 11 6.56 -7.13 3.74
N ILE A 12 6.58 -7.66 4.97
CA ILE A 12 5.79 -8.87 5.33
C ILE A 12 4.55 -8.51 6.16
N TYR A 13 4.28 -7.22 6.37
CA TYR A 13 3.13 -6.77 7.14
C TYR A 13 1.83 -7.13 6.43
N ASN A 14 0.96 -7.84 7.15
CA ASN A 14 -0.39 -8.17 6.72
C ASN A 14 -1.33 -7.77 7.85
N GLY A 15 -2.25 -6.85 7.60
CA GLY A 15 -3.10 -6.30 8.66
C GLY A 15 -3.96 -5.14 8.18
N VAL A 16 -4.70 -4.55 9.12
CA VAL A 16 -5.54 -3.38 8.86
C VAL A 16 -5.01 -2.22 9.70
N THR A 17 -4.74 -1.09 9.06
CA THR A 17 -4.34 0.16 9.71
C THR A 17 -5.28 1.26 9.28
N GLU A 18 -5.95 1.93 10.22
CA GLU A 18 -6.88 3.03 9.91
C GLU A 18 -7.97 2.65 8.90
N GLY A 19 -8.44 1.40 8.95
CA GLY A 19 -9.42 0.85 8.00
C GLY A 19 -8.85 0.45 6.63
N VAL A 20 -7.55 0.64 6.41
CA VAL A 20 -6.85 0.27 5.18
C VAL A 20 -6.24 -1.13 5.32
N LEU A 21 -6.61 -2.02 4.41
CA LEU A 21 -6.06 -3.38 4.36
C LEU A 21 -4.68 -3.37 3.69
N PHE A 22 -3.66 -3.77 4.44
CA PHE A 22 -2.30 -3.99 3.96
C PHE A 22 -2.05 -5.47 3.72
N GLN A 23 -1.43 -5.76 2.58
CA GLN A 23 -0.96 -7.08 2.19
C GLN A 23 0.49 -6.98 1.72
N ASN A 24 1.37 -7.80 2.29
CA ASN A 24 2.82 -7.78 2.01
C ASN A 24 3.42 -6.36 2.12
N GLY A 25 2.98 -5.62 3.14
CA GLY A 25 3.42 -4.26 3.41
C GLY A 25 2.88 -3.22 2.44
N GLU A 26 1.88 -3.54 1.62
CA GLU A 26 1.33 -2.61 0.63
C GLU A 26 -0.19 -2.49 0.74
N ALA A 27 -0.71 -1.29 0.49
CA ALA A 27 -2.14 -1.03 0.42
C ALA A 27 -2.46 -0.04 -0.69
N ILE A 28 -3.69 -0.10 -1.21
CA ILE A 28 -4.22 0.89 -2.14
C ILE A 28 -5.24 1.75 -1.40
N VAL A 29 -5.07 3.06 -1.46
CA VAL A 29 -6.01 4.04 -0.92
C VAL A 29 -6.44 5.00 -2.02
N GLU A 30 -7.72 5.34 -2.04
CA GLU A 30 -8.29 6.30 -3.00
C GLU A 30 -8.54 7.67 -2.35
N GLU A 31 -8.44 7.73 -1.02
CA GLU A 31 -8.60 8.95 -0.24
C GLU A 31 -7.26 9.62 0.04
N GLU A 32 -7.15 10.89 -0.36
CA GLU A 32 -5.97 11.69 -0.08
C GLU A 32 -5.75 11.93 1.42
N ARG A 33 -6.83 11.98 2.20
CA ARG A 33 -6.77 12.08 3.66
C ARG A 33 -6.03 10.88 4.26
N LEU A 34 -6.41 9.66 3.86
CA LEU A 34 -5.75 8.43 4.33
C LEU A 34 -4.30 8.34 3.85
N LYS A 35 -4.04 8.72 2.59
CA LYS A 35 -2.68 8.84 2.05
C LYS A 35 -1.81 9.73 2.95
N ASN A 36 -2.27 10.95 3.23
CA ASN A 36 -1.53 11.92 4.03
C ASN A 36 -1.32 11.43 5.47
N LEU A 37 -2.34 10.84 6.08
CA LEU A 37 -2.26 10.28 7.43
C LEU A 37 -1.21 9.16 7.50
N LEU A 38 -1.26 8.19 6.58
CA LEU A 38 -0.32 7.07 6.56
C LEU A 38 1.12 7.51 6.25
N VAL A 39 1.31 8.52 5.41
CA VAL A 39 2.66 9.02 5.09
C VAL A 39 3.21 9.90 6.22
N ASN A 40 2.43 10.87 6.69
CA ASN A 40 2.90 11.88 7.64
C ASN A 40 2.96 11.35 9.08
N ASP A 41 1.96 10.56 9.51
CA ASP A 41 1.84 10.14 10.90
C ASP A 41 2.52 8.78 11.13
N TYR A 42 2.43 7.86 10.16
CA TYR A 42 3.02 6.51 10.25
C TYR A 42 4.38 6.38 9.55
N GLY A 43 4.81 7.38 8.78
CA GLY A 43 6.09 7.35 8.06
C GLY A 43 6.12 6.35 6.91
N TYR A 44 4.98 6.02 6.32
CA TYR A 44 4.91 5.14 5.15
C TYR A 44 5.28 5.89 3.87
N THR A 45 5.58 5.15 2.79
CA THR A 45 5.84 5.75 1.48
C THR A 45 4.62 5.63 0.58
N VAL A 46 4.48 6.58 -0.36
CA VAL A 46 3.37 6.61 -1.31
C VAL A 46 3.88 6.62 -2.74
N GLU A 47 3.23 5.84 -3.60
CA GLU A 47 3.36 5.91 -5.06
C GLU A 47 2.00 6.25 -5.67
N GLU A 48 1.95 7.32 -6.47
CA GLU A 48 0.75 7.67 -7.23
C GLU A 48 0.58 6.72 -8.41
N ILE A 49 -0.49 5.94 -8.40
CA ILE A 49 -0.87 5.11 -9.54
C ILE A 49 -1.66 6.00 -10.49
N LYS A 50 -0.97 6.55 -11.49
CA LYS A 50 -1.63 7.02 -12.72
C LYS A 50 -2.12 5.77 -13.43
N GLU A 51 -3.39 5.75 -13.84
CA GLU A 51 -4.00 4.61 -14.55
C GLU A 51 -3.27 4.34 -15.88
N GLU A 52 -2.15 3.62 -15.79
CA GLU A 52 -1.59 2.80 -16.84
C GLU A 52 -1.44 1.41 -16.19
N THR A 53 -2.33 0.52 -16.59
CA THR A 53 -2.40 -0.90 -16.22
C THR A 53 -1.02 -1.58 -16.12
N ALA A 54 -0.66 -2.07 -14.93
CA ALA A 54 0.37 -3.11 -14.70
C ALA A 54 0.21 -3.65 -13.26
N GLU A 55 -0.28 -4.87 -13.03
CA GLU A 55 0.55 -6.08 -12.93
C GLU A 55 1.93 -5.83 -12.32
N ASP A 56 2.04 -5.85 -10.99
CA ASP A 56 3.14 -6.41 -10.18
C ASP A 56 2.83 -6.06 -8.71
N LYS A 57 2.48 -7.02 -7.83
CA LYS A 57 3.42 -8.01 -7.28
C LYS A 57 2.68 -9.28 -6.90
N LYS A 58 3.05 -10.37 -7.57
CA LYS A 58 2.93 -11.74 -7.08
C LYS A 58 3.50 -11.83 -5.65
N PRO A 59 2.79 -12.39 -4.64
CA PRO A 59 3.49 -13.03 -3.56
C PRO A 59 4.14 -14.29 -4.13
N LYS A 60 5.47 -14.31 -4.23
CA LYS A 60 6.23 -15.56 -4.35
C LYS A 60 6.07 -16.32 -3.03
N THR A 61 5.03 -17.15 -2.92
CA THR A 61 5.02 -18.20 -1.90
C THR A 61 6.10 -19.20 -2.29
N ALA A 62 7.23 -19.13 -1.58
CA ALA A 62 8.28 -20.12 -1.67
C ALA A 62 7.73 -21.47 -1.21
N VAL A 63 7.81 -22.43 -2.13
CA VAL A 63 7.54 -23.85 -1.94
C VAL A 63 8.51 -24.42 -0.91
N LYS A 64 8.01 -25.26 0.00
CA LYS A 64 8.80 -26.34 0.58
C LYS A 64 7.95 -27.60 0.69
#